data_AF-A0A346PRB0-F1
#
_entry.id   AF-A0A346PRB0-F1
#
_cell.length_a   1.000
_cell.length_b   1.000
_cell.length_c   1.000
_cell.angle_alpha   90.00
_cell.angle_beta   90.00
_cell.angle_gamma   90.00
#
_symmetry.space_group_name_H-M   'P 1'
#
loop_
_entity.id
_entity.type
_entity.pdbx_description
1 polymer ?
#
loop_
_entity_poly.entity_id
_entity_poly.type
_entity_poly.pdbx_seq_one_letter_code
_entity_poly.pdbx_strand_id
1 'polypeptide(L)' 'MWIYVAYGLLTLAVLQGPIAWLVRTDASKHGVGNPDTWLYGILLPVWGILLVPYYWSKRTEALEEE' A
#
# COMPACT_ATOMS: atom_id res chain seq x y z
N MET A 1 14.46 25.01 -3.17
CA MET A 1 13.15 24.48 -3.62
C MET A 1 13.20 22.98 -3.89
N TRP A 2 14.03 22.49 -4.82
CA TRP A 2 14.17 21.06 -5.14
C TRP A 2 14.58 20.15 -3.98
N ILE A 3 15.41 20.65 -3.05
CA ILE A 3 15.84 19.89 -1.88
C ILE A 3 14.65 19.52 -0.98
N TYR A 4 13.70 20.43 -0.77
CA TYR A 4 12.50 20.18 0.02
C TYR A 4 11.57 19.16 -0.64
N VAL A 5 11.48 19.21 -1.97
CA VAL A 5 10.72 18.22 -2.76
C VAL A 5 11.36 16.84 -2.63
N ALA A 6 12.69 16.75 -2.74
CA ALA A 6 13.43 15.50 -2.56
C ALA A 6 13.24 14.91 -1.15
N TYR A 7 13.36 15.74 -0.10
CA TYR A 7 13.09 15.29 1.27
C TYR A 7 11.63 14.86 1.47
N GLY A 8 10.67 15.55 0.87
CA GLY A 8 9.26 15.16 0.90
C GLY A 8 9.02 13.77 0.28
N LEU A 9 9.56 13.52 -0.91
CA LEU A 9 9.46 12.21 -1.58
C LEU A 9 10.17 11.11 -0.79
N LEU A 10 11.33 11.41 -0.21
CA LEU A 10 12.09 10.44 0.58
C LEU A 10 11.35 10.08 1.88
N THR A 11 10.71 11.05 2.51
CA THR A 11 9.85 10.84 3.69
C THR A 11 8.64 9.97 3.34
N LEU A 12 7.99 10.24 2.20
CA LEU A 12 6.89 9.42 1.71
C LEU A 12 7.33 7.99 1.42
N ALA A 13 8.47 7.79 0.75
CA ALA A 13 9.00 6.46 0.46
C ALA A 13 9.32 5.66 1.72
N VAL A 14 9.90 6.32 2.74
CA VAL A 14 10.20 5.70 4.04
C VAL A 14 8.93 5.31 4.78
N LEU A 15 7.86 6.12 4.71
CA LEU A 15 6.57 5.78 5.31
C LEU A 15 5.80 4.72 4.51
N GLN A 16 5.91 4.73 3.19
CA GLN A 16 5.24 3.77 2.30
C GLN A 16 5.83 2.36 2.40
N GLY A 17 7.13 2.21 2.66
CA GLY A 17 7.77 0.89 2.79
C GLY A 17 7.12 -0.01 3.85
N PRO A 18 7.02 0.43 5.13
CA PRO A 18 6.35 -0.31 6.18
C PRO A 18 4.88 -0.60 5.90
N ILE A 19 4.15 0.39 5.35
CA ILE A 19 2.72 0.25 5.01
C ILE A 19 2.54 -0.80 3.91
N ALA A 20 3.33 -0.72 2.83
CA ALA A 20 3.31 -1.68 1.73
C ALA A 20 3.58 -3.10 2.23
N TRP A 21 4.55 -3.25 3.14
CA TRP A 21 4.90 -4.53 3.73
C TRP A 21 3.79 -5.10 4.62
N LEU A 22 3.15 -4.27 5.45
CA LEU A 22 2.01 -4.67 6.26
C LEU A 22 0.84 -5.12 5.39
N VAL A 23 0.48 -4.33 4.36
CA VAL A 23 -0.61 -4.67 3.44
C VAL A 23 -0.31 -5.95 2.67
N ARG A 24 0.92 -6.14 2.16
CA ARG A 24 1.32 -7.40 1.50
C ARG A 24 1.14 -8.60 2.43
N THR A 25 1.59 -8.47 3.68
CA THR A 25 1.52 -9.56 4.65
C THR A 25 0.08 -9.88 5.01
N ASP A 26 -0.76 -8.86 5.17
CA ASP A 26 -2.19 -9.00 5.44
C ASP A 26 -2.93 -9.63 4.24
N ALA A 27 -2.64 -9.16 3.02
CA ALA A 27 -3.21 -9.68 1.78
C ALA A 27 -2.83 -11.15 1.58
N SER A 28 -1.58 -11.52 1.89
CA SER A 28 -1.11 -12.90 1.82
C SER A 28 -1.80 -13.81 2.84
N LYS A 29 -2.23 -13.29 3.98
CA LYS A 29 -2.92 -14.07 5.03
C LYS A 29 -4.40 -14.26 4.72
N HIS A 30 -5.05 -13.24 4.15
CA HIS A 30 -6.50 -13.23 3.88
C HIS A 30 -6.83 -13.58 2.42
N GLY A 31 -5.84 -13.94 1.58
CA GLY A 31 -6.08 -14.31 0.18
C GLY A 31 -6.59 -13.17 -0.71
N VAL A 32 -6.40 -11.91 -0.30
CA VAL A 32 -6.97 -10.73 -0.99
C VAL A 32 -6.14 -10.38 -2.22
N GLY A 33 -6.47 -11.01 -3.36
CA GLY A 33 -5.80 -10.77 -4.63
C GLY A 33 -4.32 -11.18 -4.62
N ASN A 34 -3.48 -10.48 -5.39
CA ASN A 34 -2.05 -10.74 -5.44
C ASN A 34 -1.28 -9.81 -4.46
N PRO A 35 -0.60 -10.36 -3.44
CA PRO A 35 0.14 -9.57 -2.43
C PRO A 35 1.21 -8.65 -3.03
N ASP A 36 1.85 -9.07 -4.12
CA ASP A 36 2.91 -8.29 -4.75
C ASP A 36 2.36 -7.07 -5.49
N THR A 37 1.13 -7.16 -6.03
CA THR A 37 0.44 -6.01 -6.64
C THR A 37 0.19 -4.90 -5.61
N TRP A 38 -0.20 -5.27 -4.39
CA TRP A 38 -0.39 -4.32 -3.30
C TRP A 38 0.94 -3.69 -2.84
N LEU A 39 2.00 -4.49 -2.75
CA LEU A 39 3.34 -4.00 -2.42
C LEU A 39 3.83 -2.96 -3.42
N TYR A 40 3.86 -3.31 -4.72
CA TYR A 40 4.38 -2.41 -5.75
C TYR A 40 3.47 -1.19 -5.97
N GLY A 41 2.16 -1.36 -5.79
CA GLY A 41 1.20 -0.26 -5.86
C GLY A 41 1.39 0.76 -4.73
N ILE A 42 1.62 0.31 -3.49
CA ILE A 42 1.82 1.20 -2.33
C ILE A 42 3.19 1.90 -2.37
N LEU A 43 4.20 1.26 -2.96
CA LEU A 43 5.53 1.84 -3.16
C LEU A 43 5.56 2.94 -4.23
N LEU A 44 4.50 3.10 -5.04
CA LEU A 44 4.40 4.21 -5.98
C LEU A 44 4.03 5.50 -5.23
N PRO A 45 4.88 6.56 -5.24
CA PRO A 45 4.68 7.75 -4.42
C PRO A 45 3.33 8.43 -4.60
N VAL A 46 2.80 8.40 -5.83
CA VAL A 46 1.55 9.07 -6.23
C VAL A 46 0.32 8.20 -5.97
N TRP A 47 0.44 6.90 -6.20
CA TRP A 47 -0.70 5.96 -6.15
C TRP A 47 -0.85 5.26 -4.79
N GLY A 48 0.22 5.19 -4.01
CA GLY A 48 0.26 4.35 -2.83
C GLY A 48 -0.67 4.78 -1.70
N ILE A 49 -0.90 6.09 -1.55
CA ILE A 49 -1.84 6.61 -0.55
C ILE A 49 -3.29 6.24 -0.89
N LEU A 50 -3.66 6.23 -2.17
CA LEU A 50 -5.01 5.89 -2.64
C LEU A 50 -5.28 4.38 -2.62
N LEU A 51 -4.23 3.56 -2.72
CA LEU A 51 -4.35 2.11 -2.73
C LEU A 51 -4.62 1.51 -1.35
N VAL A 52 -4.28 2.20 -0.26
CA VAL A 52 -4.58 1.74 1.12
C VAL A 52 -6.09 1.65 1.39
N PRO A 53 -6.92 2.69 1.16
CA PRO A 53 -8.36 2.57 1.35
C PRO A 53 -9.01 1.60 0.35
N TYR A 54 -8.49 1.50 -0.88
CA TYR A 54 -8.96 0.51 -1.86
C TYR A 54 -8.69 -0.93 -1.39
N TYR A 55 -7.50 -1.20 -0.83
CA TYR A 55 -7.18 -2.47 -0.19
C TYR A 55 -8.18 -2.82 0.91
N TRP A 56 -8.49 -1.84 1.77
CA TRP A 56 -9.42 -2.06 2.86
C TRP A 56 -10.82 -2.44 2.35
N SER A 57 -11.31 -1.78 1.31
CA SER A 57 -12.59 -2.15 0.66
C SER A 57 -12.56 -3.59 0.16
N LYS A 58 -11.49 -3.97 -0.56
CA LYS A 58 -11.32 -5.33 -1.09
C LYS A 58 -11.21 -6.40 -0.01
N ARG A 59 -10.53 -6.07 1.10
CA ARG A 59 -10.42 -6.95 2.26
C ARG A 59 -11.76 -7.17 2.94
N THR A 60 -12.58 -6.13 3.08
CA THR A 60 -13.93 -6.26 3.65
C THR A 60 -14.82 -7.13 2.77
N GLU A 61 -14.82 -6.91 1.44
CA GLU A 61 -15.54 -7.79 0.49
C GLU A 61 -15.11 -9.25 0.66
N ALA A 62 -13.80 -9.51 0.71
CA ALA A 62 -13.28 -10.88 0.85
C ALA A 62 -13.70 -11.55 2.18
N LEU A 63 -13.91 -10.78 3.25
CA LEU A 63 -14.37 -11.29 4.55
C LEU A 63 -15.90 -11.46 4.62
N GLU A 64 -16.67 -10.80 3.75
CA GLU A 64 -18.12 -10.95 3.65
C GLU A 64 -18.52 -12.17 2.79
N GLU A 65 -17.63 -12.63 1.92
CA GLU A 65 -17.84 -13.81 1.06
C GLU A 65 -17.45 -15.15 1.72
N GLU A 66 -16.77 -15.13 2.89
CA GLU A 66 -16.41 -16.30 3.72
C GLU A 66 -17.51 -16.67 4.74
#